data_AF-A0A530AZZ4-F1
#
_entry.id   AF-A0A530AZZ4-F1
#
_cell.length_a   1.000
_cell.length_b   1.000
_cell.length_c   1.000
_cell.angle_alpha   90.00
_cell.angle_beta   90.00
_cell.angle_gamma   90.00
#
_symmetry.space_group_name_H-M   'P 1'
#
loop_
_entity.id
_entity.type
_entity.pdbx_description
1 polymer ?
#
loop_
_entity_poly.entity_id
_entity_poly.type
_entity_poly.pdbx_seq_one_letter_code
_entity_poly.pdbx_strand_id
1 'polypeptide(L)'
;MPQNSQYRKAEDIVAKIKRILGDFPGYRALHADGRLYKGTFRANDAARRYTRAVHLQGAEMPVTVRFSKGGGDPYAHFGSTVGMATRFYLDDGRVTNLIMLSQKLFIANSIDQFVGLLDAGLPAEPGGPPNLAGLKTFLAANPNSARVFQMRAESPAPVSFAHTEFNSVHCFRWISAEHVETLARCHWVPVAGIKGQPPADLKEENVDILYVELEERLAREPVPFD
;
A
#
# COMPACT_ATOMS: atom_id res chain seq x y z
N MET A 1 0.28 -21.79 11.10
CA MET A 1 1.34 -21.32 10.17
C MET A 1 2.65 -21.29 10.95
N PRO A 2 3.76 -21.84 10.43
CA PRO A 2 5.01 -21.77 11.16
C PRO A 2 5.45 -20.31 11.24
N GLN A 3 5.68 -19.85 12.46
CA GLN A 3 6.21 -18.54 12.78
C GLN A 3 7.45 -18.29 11.90
N ASN A 4 7.44 -17.20 11.11
CA ASN A 4 8.56 -16.72 10.26
C ASN A 4 8.66 -17.20 8.80
N SER A 5 7.63 -17.79 8.18
CA SER A 5 7.71 -18.19 6.75
C SER A 5 7.95 -17.03 5.76
N GLN A 6 7.48 -15.81 6.09
CA GLN A 6 7.68 -14.62 5.24
C GLN A 6 9.14 -14.22 5.06
N TYR A 7 10.00 -14.46 6.05
CA TYR A 7 11.40 -14.06 5.98
C TYR A 7 12.23 -15.01 5.11
N ARG A 8 11.85 -16.29 5.01
CA ARG A 8 12.59 -17.29 4.21
C ARG A 8 12.44 -17.10 2.71
N LYS A 9 11.38 -16.41 2.27
CA LYS A 9 11.09 -16.18 0.85
C LYS A 9 11.26 -14.72 0.42
N ALA A 10 11.68 -13.83 1.32
CA ALA A 10 11.71 -12.39 1.01
C ALA A 10 12.64 -12.05 -0.16
N GLU A 11 13.87 -12.59 -0.16
CA GLU A 11 14.84 -12.38 -1.24
C GLU A 11 14.34 -12.95 -2.58
N ASP A 12 13.80 -14.17 -2.56
CA ASP A 12 13.21 -14.84 -3.73
C ASP A 12 12.00 -14.06 -4.28
N ILE A 13 11.10 -13.59 -3.41
CA ILE A 13 9.97 -12.74 -3.78
C ILE A 13 10.46 -11.45 -4.46
N VAL A 14 11.43 -10.77 -3.87
CA VAL A 14 12.00 -9.53 -4.44
C VAL A 14 12.65 -9.80 -5.79
N ALA A 15 13.41 -10.89 -5.92
CA ALA A 15 14.04 -11.27 -7.17
C ALA A 15 13.00 -11.57 -8.27
N LYS A 16 11.92 -12.29 -7.95
CA LYS A 16 10.83 -12.55 -8.91
C LYS A 16 10.11 -11.27 -9.31
N ILE A 17 9.80 -10.39 -8.36
CA ILE A 17 9.16 -9.09 -8.64
C ILE A 17 10.02 -8.29 -9.63
N LYS A 18 11.33 -8.19 -9.38
CA LYS A 18 12.26 -7.49 -10.27
C LYS A 18 12.30 -8.08 -11.68
N ARG A 19 12.21 -9.41 -11.80
CA ARG A 19 12.13 -10.07 -13.11
C ARG A 19 10.82 -9.77 -13.85
N ILE A 20 9.72 -9.55 -13.13
CA ILE A 20 8.38 -9.34 -13.71
C ILE A 20 8.14 -7.87 -14.03
N LEU A 21 8.57 -6.95 -13.14
CA LEU A 21 8.24 -5.53 -13.18
C LEU A 21 9.43 -4.62 -13.51
N GLY A 22 10.62 -5.19 -13.71
CA GLY A 22 11.86 -4.46 -13.93
C GLY A 22 12.69 -4.30 -12.66
N ASP A 23 14.02 -4.20 -12.84
CA ASP A 23 14.97 -3.87 -11.79
C ASP A 23 15.60 -2.51 -12.07
N PHE A 24 15.25 -1.52 -11.25
CA PHE A 24 15.72 -0.15 -11.38
C PHE A 24 16.69 0.14 -10.21
N PRO A 25 18.01 0.24 -10.45
CA PRO A 25 18.98 0.50 -9.40
C PRO A 25 18.64 1.75 -8.58
N GLY A 26 18.68 1.62 -7.25
CA GLY A 26 18.32 2.70 -6.32
C GLY A 26 16.82 2.78 -5.97
N TYR A 27 15.95 2.01 -6.65
CA TYR A 27 14.52 1.98 -6.40
C TYR A 27 14.06 0.68 -5.71
N ARG A 28 12.86 0.72 -5.10
CA ARG A 28 12.20 -0.46 -4.53
C ARG A 28 11.65 -1.35 -5.65
N ALA A 29 11.57 -2.66 -5.41
CA ALA A 29 11.01 -3.61 -6.39
C ALA A 29 9.51 -3.42 -6.66
N LEU A 30 8.77 -2.91 -5.68
CA LEU A 30 7.38 -2.45 -5.78
C LEU A 30 7.27 -1.13 -5.04
N HIS A 31 6.29 -0.31 -5.42
CA HIS A 31 6.21 1.06 -4.94
C HIS A 31 7.52 1.81 -5.17
N ALA A 32 8.13 1.59 -6.34
CA ALA A 32 9.45 2.05 -6.71
C ALA A 32 9.58 3.55 -6.51
N ASP A 33 8.63 4.30 -7.05
CA ASP A 33 8.52 5.74 -6.92
C ASP A 33 7.56 6.16 -5.79
N GLY A 34 7.98 7.15 -5.00
CA GLY A 34 7.26 7.67 -3.85
C GLY A 34 8.02 8.71 -3.05
N ARG A 35 7.30 9.77 -2.63
CA ARG A 35 7.83 10.95 -1.93
C ARG A 35 7.46 10.95 -0.45
N LEU A 36 8.30 11.57 0.38
CA LEU A 36 8.14 11.66 1.83
C LEU A 36 7.61 13.04 2.23
N TYR A 37 6.66 13.05 3.16
CA TYR A 37 6.01 14.23 3.69
C TYR A 37 6.04 14.18 5.22
N LYS A 38 6.12 15.35 5.86
CA LYS A 38 6.01 15.48 7.31
C LYS A 38 4.54 15.69 7.70
N GLY A 39 4.15 15.18 8.85
CA GLY A 39 2.84 15.44 9.43
C GLY A 39 2.83 15.22 10.93
N THR A 40 1.65 15.34 11.52
CA THR A 40 1.37 14.97 12.91
C THR A 40 0.24 13.94 12.95
N PHE A 41 0.20 13.14 14.01
CA PHE A 41 -0.88 12.21 14.27
C PHE A 41 -1.35 12.35 15.71
N ARG A 42 -2.66 12.31 15.91
CA ARG A 42 -3.27 12.26 17.23
C ARG A 42 -4.45 11.30 17.20
N ALA A 43 -4.37 10.24 18.00
CA ALA A 43 -5.49 9.30 18.12
C ALA A 43 -6.64 9.89 18.94
N ASN A 44 -7.87 9.45 18.63
CA ASN A 44 -9.01 9.67 19.51
C ASN A 44 -8.85 8.86 20.80
N ASP A 45 -9.23 9.43 21.95
CA ASP A 45 -9.15 8.78 23.26
C ASP A 45 -9.94 7.46 23.35
N ALA A 46 -10.95 7.27 22.50
CA ALA A 46 -11.68 6.01 22.40
C ALA A 46 -10.78 4.80 22.04
N ALA A 47 -9.66 5.03 21.34
CA ALA A 47 -8.73 3.96 20.96
C ALA A 47 -8.10 3.25 22.17
N ARG A 48 -7.93 3.96 23.29
CA ARG A 48 -7.32 3.42 24.53
C ARG A 48 -8.08 2.20 25.09
N ARG A 49 -9.38 2.11 24.82
CA ARG A 49 -10.25 0.98 25.23
C ARG A 49 -9.83 -0.33 24.56
N TYR A 50 -9.20 -0.26 23.40
CA TYR A 50 -8.91 -1.41 22.55
C TYR A 50 -7.42 -1.76 22.50
N THR A 51 -6.53 -0.81 22.80
CA THR A 51 -5.09 -1.03 22.63
C THR A 51 -4.23 -0.23 23.60
N ARG A 52 -3.15 -0.84 24.07
CA ARG A 52 -2.07 -0.18 24.84
C ARG A 52 -0.94 0.41 23.96
N ALA A 53 -1.11 0.43 22.63
CA ALA A 53 -0.08 0.95 21.74
C ALA A 53 0.13 2.46 21.98
N VAL A 54 1.38 2.89 22.21
CA VAL A 54 1.73 4.26 22.63
C VAL A 54 1.17 5.32 21.68
N HIS A 55 1.27 5.10 20.36
CA HIS A 55 0.77 6.06 19.38
C HIS A 55 -0.76 6.22 19.39
N LEU A 56 -1.49 5.31 20.02
CA LEU A 56 -2.95 5.33 20.11
C LEU A 56 -3.46 5.82 21.49
N GLN A 57 -2.60 6.47 22.27
CA GLN A 57 -2.93 6.98 23.61
C GLN A 57 -3.28 8.49 23.64
N GLY A 58 -3.59 9.10 22.49
CA GLY A 58 -4.17 10.46 22.40
C GLY A 58 -3.19 11.64 22.47
N ALA A 59 -1.90 11.37 22.73
CA ALA A 59 -0.85 12.37 22.55
C ALA A 59 -0.61 12.65 21.05
N GLU A 60 -0.35 13.90 20.71
CA GLU A 60 0.09 14.26 19.36
C GLU A 60 1.56 13.87 19.17
N MET A 61 1.91 13.29 18.01
CA MET A 61 3.29 12.92 17.68
C MET A 61 3.64 13.25 16.23
N PRO A 62 4.92 13.52 15.94
CA PRO A 62 5.37 13.67 14.57
C PRO A 62 5.26 12.34 13.83
N VAL A 63 4.94 12.43 12.54
CA VAL A 63 4.94 11.31 11.61
C VAL A 63 5.66 11.67 10.32
N THR A 64 6.13 10.64 9.62
CA THR A 64 6.52 10.76 8.21
C THR A 64 5.61 9.89 7.39
N VAL A 65 5.03 10.47 6.34
CA VAL A 65 4.15 9.78 5.40
C VAL A 65 4.87 9.61 4.08
N ARG A 66 4.83 8.41 3.51
CA ARG A 66 5.27 8.16 2.13
C ARG A 66 4.08 7.83 1.26
N PHE A 67 3.78 8.70 0.29
CA PHE A 67 2.90 8.36 -0.81
C PHE A 67 3.70 7.73 -1.95
N SER A 68 3.09 6.79 -2.68
CA SER A 68 3.79 6.04 -3.73
C SER A 68 2.87 5.54 -4.83
N LYS A 69 3.44 5.37 -6.02
CA LYS A 69 2.87 4.52 -7.09
C LYS A 69 2.80 3.06 -6.61
N GLY A 70 1.99 2.24 -7.27
CA GLY A 70 1.91 0.81 -6.96
C GLY A 70 2.98 -0.07 -7.66
N GLY A 71 3.52 0.39 -8.79
CA GLY A 71 4.36 -0.42 -9.69
C GLY A 71 5.85 -0.53 -9.32
N GLY A 72 6.57 -1.31 -10.12
CA GLY A 72 8.04 -1.48 -10.03
C GLY A 72 8.84 -0.51 -10.92
N ASP A 73 8.21 0.10 -11.93
CA ASP A 73 8.83 1.13 -12.77
C ASP A 73 8.63 2.53 -12.13
N PRO A 74 9.70 3.22 -11.72
CA PRO A 74 9.59 4.55 -11.12
C PRO A 74 9.19 5.65 -12.13
N TYR A 75 9.38 5.40 -13.43
CA TYR A 75 9.10 6.37 -14.50
C TYR A 75 7.71 6.18 -15.12
N ALA A 76 6.98 5.15 -14.73
CA ALA A 76 5.63 4.91 -15.21
C ALA A 76 4.63 5.99 -14.73
N HIS A 77 3.59 6.20 -15.53
CA HIS A 77 2.42 6.98 -15.13
C HIS A 77 1.74 6.33 -13.90
N PHE A 78 0.97 7.14 -13.17
CA PHE A 78 0.13 6.62 -12.10
C PHE A 78 -0.95 5.67 -12.66
N GLY A 79 -1.35 4.69 -11.86
CA GLY A 79 -2.51 3.84 -12.11
C GLY A 79 -3.47 3.86 -10.93
N SER A 80 -4.46 2.96 -10.92
CA SER A 80 -5.49 2.93 -9.87
C SER A 80 -5.00 2.49 -8.48
N THR A 81 -3.80 1.91 -8.39
CA THR A 81 -3.20 1.51 -7.11
C THR A 81 -2.10 2.47 -6.70
N VAL A 82 -2.30 3.09 -5.53
CA VAL A 82 -1.32 3.92 -4.84
C VAL A 82 -1.18 3.46 -3.39
N GLY A 83 -0.04 3.77 -2.77
CA GLY A 83 0.25 3.41 -1.39
C GLY A 83 0.48 4.62 -0.49
N MET A 84 0.11 4.48 0.78
CA MET A 84 0.44 5.42 1.87
C MET A 84 1.09 4.60 2.99
N ALA A 85 2.33 4.95 3.35
CA ALA A 85 3.01 4.38 4.50
C ALA A 85 3.29 5.47 5.54
N THR A 86 2.77 5.29 6.75
CA THR A 86 2.96 6.23 7.87
C THR A 86 3.95 5.64 8.86
N ARG A 87 4.98 6.41 9.20
CA ARG A 87 5.92 6.12 10.30
C ARG A 87 5.61 7.04 11.47
N PHE A 88 5.27 6.44 12.60
CA PHE A 88 5.10 7.11 13.89
C PHE A 88 6.41 7.11 14.65
N TYR A 89 6.84 8.27 15.14
CA TYR A 89 8.01 8.42 16.00
C TYR A 89 7.54 8.48 17.45
N LEU A 90 7.88 7.45 18.24
CA LEU A 90 7.47 7.36 19.63
C LEU A 90 8.49 8.06 20.54
N ASP A 91 8.03 8.54 21.69
CA ASP A 91 8.86 9.31 22.63
C ASP A 91 10.08 8.56 23.16
N ASP A 92 10.02 7.23 23.18
CA ASP A 92 11.13 6.36 23.59
C ASP A 92 12.12 6.03 22.46
N GLY A 93 12.01 6.72 21.32
CA GLY A 93 12.89 6.55 20.15
C GLY A 93 12.52 5.37 19.26
N ARG A 94 11.53 4.54 19.62
CA ARG A 94 11.01 3.50 18.72
C ARG A 94 10.19 4.10 17.58
N VAL A 95 10.02 3.31 16.52
CA VAL A 95 9.13 3.64 15.42
C VAL A 95 8.08 2.55 15.21
N THR A 96 6.87 2.97 14.88
CA THR A 96 5.83 2.07 14.35
C THR A 96 5.56 2.45 12.90
N ASN A 97 5.36 1.47 12.01
CA ASN A 97 5.03 1.73 10.61
C ASN A 97 3.67 1.11 10.30
N LEU A 98 2.78 1.88 9.67
CA LEU A 98 1.52 1.41 9.12
C LEU A 98 1.58 1.59 7.60
N ILE A 99 1.58 0.48 6.86
CA ILE A 99 1.77 0.45 5.40
C ILE A 99 0.45 0.04 4.76
N MET A 100 -0.09 0.90 3.90
CA MET A 100 -1.47 0.83 3.42
C MET A 100 -1.56 1.07 1.92
N LEU A 101 -2.64 0.59 1.31
CA LEU A 101 -2.91 0.70 -0.12
C LEU A 101 -4.26 1.37 -0.38
N SER A 102 -4.44 2.00 -1.53
CA SER A 102 -5.77 2.42 -1.98
C SER A 102 -6.74 1.25 -2.18
N GLN A 103 -6.20 0.04 -2.30
CA GLN A 103 -6.95 -1.21 -2.49
C GLN A 103 -7.39 -1.80 -1.15
N LYS A 104 -8.65 -2.26 -1.07
CA LYS A 104 -9.21 -2.90 0.14
C LYS A 104 -8.72 -4.35 0.32
N LEU A 105 -8.40 -5.02 -0.78
CA LEU A 105 -8.03 -6.43 -0.82
C LEU A 105 -6.71 -6.68 -1.57
N PHE A 106 -6.03 -7.75 -1.19
CA PHE A 106 -4.84 -8.23 -1.88
C PHE A 106 -5.14 -9.42 -2.78
N ILE A 107 -4.37 -9.53 -3.87
CA ILE A 107 -4.55 -10.58 -4.86
C ILE A 107 -4.21 -11.97 -4.31
N ALA A 108 -3.44 -12.06 -3.23
CA ALA A 108 -3.11 -13.31 -2.56
C ALA A 108 -3.51 -13.25 -1.08
N ASN A 109 -4.02 -14.36 -0.53
CA ASN A 109 -4.37 -14.49 0.89
C ASN A 109 -3.33 -15.25 1.73
N SER A 110 -2.28 -15.76 1.09
CA SER A 110 -1.17 -16.46 1.72
C SER A 110 0.13 -16.17 0.96
N ILE A 111 1.26 -16.38 1.64
CA ILE A 111 2.58 -16.21 1.04
C ILE A 111 2.78 -17.19 -0.12
N ASP A 112 2.34 -18.44 0.02
CA ASP A 112 2.48 -19.45 -1.02
C ASP A 112 1.63 -19.13 -2.26
N GLN A 113 0.42 -18.60 -2.07
CA GLN A 113 -0.40 -18.12 -3.19
C GLN A 113 0.26 -16.91 -3.88
N PHE A 114 0.90 -16.01 -3.11
CA PHE A 114 1.62 -14.88 -3.71
C PHE A 114 2.86 -15.33 -4.50
N VAL A 115 3.62 -16.28 -3.98
CA VAL A 115 4.76 -16.86 -4.70
C VAL A 115 4.29 -17.58 -5.97
N GLY A 116 3.21 -18.35 -5.89
CA GLY A 116 2.62 -18.99 -7.07
C GLY A 116 2.13 -18.00 -8.14
N LEU A 117 1.62 -16.83 -7.73
CA LEU A 117 1.28 -15.75 -8.66
C LEU A 117 2.52 -15.21 -9.36
N LEU A 118 3.61 -14.97 -8.60
CA LEU A 118 4.87 -14.48 -9.17
C LEU A 118 5.45 -15.52 -10.13
N ASP A 119 5.49 -16.80 -9.74
CA ASP A 119 5.96 -17.89 -10.59
C ASP A 119 5.16 -17.97 -11.91
N ALA A 120 3.83 -17.84 -11.82
CA ALA A 120 2.95 -17.82 -12.99
C ALA A 120 3.19 -16.61 -13.91
N GLY A 121 3.67 -15.49 -13.37
CA GLY A 121 3.96 -14.26 -14.11
C GLY A 121 5.40 -14.13 -14.61
N LEU A 122 6.31 -15.02 -14.21
CA LEU A 122 7.71 -14.94 -14.61
C LEU A 122 7.86 -14.94 -16.14
N PRO A 123 8.65 -14.01 -16.71
CA PRO A 123 8.91 -14.00 -18.14
C PRO A 123 9.75 -15.22 -18.55
N ALA A 124 9.58 -15.65 -19.80
CA ALA A 124 10.33 -16.77 -20.36
C ALA A 124 11.85 -16.51 -20.35
N GLU A 125 12.25 -15.28 -20.69
CA GLU A 125 13.63 -14.82 -20.69
C GLU A 125 13.80 -13.58 -19.81
N PRO A 126 14.99 -13.35 -19.21
CA PRO A 126 15.27 -12.12 -18.46
C PRO A 126 14.98 -10.86 -19.29
N GLY A 127 14.20 -9.92 -18.73
CA GLY A 127 13.81 -8.68 -19.41
C GLY A 127 12.64 -8.81 -20.39
N GLY A 128 12.08 -10.02 -20.57
CA GLY A 128 10.87 -10.23 -21.36
C GLY A 128 9.59 -9.73 -20.67
N PRO A 129 8.46 -9.65 -21.40
CA PRO A 129 7.18 -9.28 -20.82
C PRO A 129 6.66 -10.36 -19.86
N PRO A 130 5.80 -10.00 -18.88
CA PRO A 130 5.19 -10.98 -17.98
C PRO A 130 4.45 -12.12 -18.71
N ASN A 131 4.50 -13.33 -18.16
CA ASN A 131 3.83 -14.49 -18.72
C ASN A 131 2.30 -14.42 -18.51
N LEU A 132 1.59 -13.83 -19.48
CA LEU A 132 0.14 -13.66 -19.41
C LEU A 132 -0.63 -15.00 -19.44
N ALA A 133 -0.11 -16.01 -20.13
CA ALA A 133 -0.75 -17.33 -20.18
C ALA A 133 -0.65 -18.04 -18.81
N GLY A 134 0.51 -17.96 -18.16
CA GLY A 134 0.70 -18.45 -16.81
C GLY A 134 -0.20 -17.73 -15.80
N LEU A 135 -0.26 -16.40 -15.85
CA LEU A 135 -1.17 -15.62 -15.02
C LEU A 135 -2.64 -16.00 -15.24
N LYS A 136 -3.08 -16.20 -16.49
CA LYS A 136 -4.45 -16.64 -16.80
C LYS A 136 -4.75 -18.01 -16.16
N THR A 137 -3.83 -18.97 -16.29
CA THR A 137 -3.96 -20.28 -15.65
C THR A 137 -4.02 -20.17 -14.13
N PHE A 138 -3.17 -19.33 -13.53
CA PHE A 138 -3.17 -19.07 -12.09
C PHE A 138 -4.51 -18.49 -11.62
N LEU A 139 -5.04 -17.48 -12.31
CA LEU A 139 -6.32 -16.86 -11.95
C LEU A 139 -7.48 -17.84 -12.09
N ALA A 140 -7.47 -18.71 -13.11
CA ALA A 140 -8.48 -19.76 -13.27
C ALA A 140 -8.46 -20.76 -12.10
N ALA A 141 -7.28 -21.08 -11.56
CA ALA A 141 -7.11 -21.96 -10.41
C ALA A 141 -7.33 -21.27 -9.04
N ASN A 142 -7.36 -19.93 -9.00
CA ASN A 142 -7.45 -19.14 -7.77
C ASN A 142 -8.61 -18.12 -7.84
N PRO A 143 -9.87 -18.54 -7.59
CA PRO A 143 -11.04 -17.66 -7.72
C PRO A 143 -10.99 -16.41 -6.84
N ASN A 144 -10.37 -16.47 -5.66
CA ASN A 144 -10.19 -15.29 -4.81
C ASN A 144 -9.29 -14.25 -5.50
N SER A 145 -8.19 -14.69 -6.13
CA SER A 145 -7.27 -13.81 -6.86
C SER A 145 -7.92 -13.23 -8.11
N ALA A 146 -8.70 -14.03 -8.85
CA ALA A 146 -9.47 -13.57 -10.00
C ALA A 146 -10.46 -12.46 -9.64
N ARG A 147 -11.21 -12.61 -8.54
CA ARG A 147 -12.14 -11.57 -8.06
C ARG A 147 -11.41 -10.28 -7.68
N VAL A 148 -10.30 -10.37 -6.96
CA VAL A 148 -9.53 -9.17 -6.61
C VAL A 148 -8.92 -8.50 -7.85
N PHE A 149 -8.48 -9.29 -8.84
CA PHE A 149 -8.01 -8.76 -10.12
C PHE A 149 -9.12 -7.99 -10.85
N GLN A 150 -10.33 -8.55 -10.93
CA GLN A 150 -11.49 -7.88 -11.51
C GLN A 150 -11.83 -6.58 -10.77
N MET A 151 -11.93 -6.63 -9.44
CA MET A 151 -12.20 -5.45 -8.61
C MET A 151 -11.16 -4.33 -8.83
N ARG A 152 -9.89 -4.68 -8.99
CA ARG A 152 -8.82 -3.73 -9.29
C ARG A 152 -8.96 -3.12 -10.69
N ALA A 153 -9.34 -3.91 -11.69
CA ALA A 153 -9.55 -3.43 -13.05
C ALA A 153 -10.74 -2.46 -13.14
N GLU A 154 -11.75 -2.64 -12.29
CA GLU A 154 -12.93 -1.78 -12.18
C GLU A 154 -12.70 -0.58 -11.22
N SER A 155 -11.58 -0.53 -10.50
CA SER A 155 -11.30 0.53 -9.52
C SER A 155 -10.97 1.86 -10.21
N PRO A 156 -11.61 2.97 -9.79
CA PRO A 156 -11.26 4.28 -10.29
C PRO A 156 -9.81 4.63 -9.91
N ALA A 157 -9.18 5.42 -10.76
CA ALA A 157 -7.88 6.00 -10.46
C ALA A 157 -8.01 7.18 -9.49
N PRO A 158 -7.00 7.42 -8.64
CA PRO A 158 -7.00 8.60 -7.78
C PRO A 158 -6.89 9.88 -8.61
N VAL A 159 -7.67 10.90 -8.25
CA VAL A 159 -7.48 12.28 -8.72
C VAL A 159 -6.46 13.06 -7.88
N SER A 160 -6.25 12.61 -6.64
CA SER A 160 -5.37 13.21 -5.64
C SER A 160 -5.15 12.22 -4.50
N PHE A 161 -3.98 12.24 -3.87
CA PHE A 161 -3.79 11.51 -2.61
C PHE A 161 -4.74 12.03 -1.50
N ALA A 162 -5.04 13.34 -1.51
CA ALA A 162 -5.95 14.00 -0.57
C ALA A 162 -7.42 13.56 -0.73
N HIS A 163 -7.75 12.85 -1.80
CA HIS A 163 -9.08 12.31 -2.08
C HIS A 163 -9.07 10.77 -2.17
N THR A 164 -8.04 10.11 -1.66
CA THR A 164 -7.88 8.66 -1.71
C THR A 164 -7.99 8.03 -0.33
N GLU A 165 -8.87 7.04 -0.16
CA GLU A 165 -8.90 6.20 1.04
C GLU A 165 -7.73 5.20 0.98
N PHE A 166 -7.01 5.02 2.09
CA PHE A 166 -5.99 3.97 2.23
C PHE A 166 -6.41 2.93 3.24
N ASN A 167 -6.11 1.67 2.97
CA ASN A 167 -6.60 0.51 3.68
C ASN A 167 -5.42 -0.36 4.12
N SER A 168 -5.48 -0.91 5.35
CA SER A 168 -4.39 -1.75 5.87
C SER A 168 -4.27 -3.08 5.15
N VAL A 169 -5.33 -3.53 4.47
CA VAL A 169 -5.50 -4.83 3.79
C VAL A 169 -5.44 -6.03 4.74
N HIS A 170 -4.48 -6.05 5.66
CA HIS A 170 -4.37 -6.99 6.75
C HIS A 170 -5.27 -6.58 7.93
N CYS A 171 -5.64 -7.59 8.72
CA CYS A 171 -6.24 -7.43 10.03
C CYS A 171 -5.15 -7.52 11.09
N PHE A 172 -5.15 -6.61 12.05
CA PHE A 172 -4.22 -6.58 13.17
C PHE A 172 -4.92 -7.00 14.46
N ARG A 173 -4.13 -7.51 15.40
CA ARG A 173 -4.57 -7.76 16.78
C ARG A 173 -4.24 -6.54 17.62
N TRP A 174 -5.26 -5.90 18.14
CA TRP A 174 -5.14 -4.85 19.15
C TRP A 174 -5.32 -5.48 20.52
N ILE A 175 -4.45 -5.12 21.46
CA ILE A 175 -4.45 -5.72 22.79
C ILE A 175 -4.57 -4.59 23.82
N SER A 176 -5.63 -4.61 24.61
CA SER A 176 -5.90 -3.61 25.65
C SER A 176 -4.88 -3.68 26.81
N ALA A 177 -5.04 -2.78 27.79
CA ALA A 177 -4.27 -2.82 29.04
C ALA A 177 -4.58 -4.06 29.89
N GLU A 178 -5.83 -4.55 29.82
CA GLU A 178 -6.34 -5.75 30.48
C GLU A 178 -6.07 -7.03 29.67
N HIS A 179 -5.22 -6.96 28.63
CA HIS A 179 -4.87 -8.07 27.75
C HIS A 179 -6.04 -8.64 26.92
N VAL A 180 -7.13 -7.89 26.77
CA VAL A 180 -8.24 -8.28 25.87
C VAL A 180 -7.85 -8.02 24.43
N GLU A 181 -8.09 -9.00 23.57
CA GLU A 181 -7.82 -8.92 22.15
C GLU A 181 -9.03 -8.42 21.36
N THR A 182 -8.79 -7.49 20.44
CA THR A 182 -9.75 -7.06 19.42
C THR A 182 -9.08 -7.10 18.05
N LEU A 183 -9.78 -7.65 17.06
CA LEU A 183 -9.31 -7.64 15.68
C LEU A 183 -9.68 -6.31 15.00
N ALA A 184 -8.72 -5.63 14.41
CA ALA A 184 -8.89 -4.31 13.83
C ALA A 184 -8.32 -4.23 12.40
N ARG A 185 -9.03 -3.51 11.52
CA ARG A 185 -8.53 -3.06 10.23
C ARG A 185 -8.46 -1.54 10.28
N CYS A 186 -7.33 -1.00 9.84
CA CYS A 186 -7.11 0.45 9.84
C CYS A 186 -7.44 1.01 8.47
N HIS A 187 -7.96 2.23 8.47
CA HIS A 187 -8.28 3.02 7.29
C HIS A 187 -7.72 4.42 7.51
N TRP A 188 -7.23 5.05 6.46
CA TRP A 188 -7.06 6.51 6.39
C TRP A 188 -8.14 7.03 5.47
N VAL A 189 -9.09 7.78 6.02
CA VAL A 189 -10.20 8.35 5.27
C VAL A 189 -9.92 9.83 5.01
N PRO A 190 -9.86 10.27 3.75
CA PRO A 190 -9.60 11.67 3.44
C PRO A 190 -10.76 12.55 3.91
N VAL A 191 -10.46 13.57 4.72
CA VAL A 191 -11.48 14.52 5.20
C VAL A 191 -12.10 15.31 4.03
N ALA A 192 -11.33 15.54 2.95
CA ALA A 192 -11.82 16.18 1.74
C ALA A 192 -12.80 15.30 0.91
N GLY A 193 -13.09 14.09 1.37
CA GLY A 193 -13.97 13.12 0.70
C GLY A 193 -13.24 12.30 -0.37
N ILE A 194 -13.82 11.16 -0.74
CA ILE A 194 -13.22 10.23 -1.72
C ILE A 194 -13.64 10.63 -3.14
N LYS A 195 -12.68 10.76 -4.05
CA LYS A 195 -12.91 11.04 -5.48
C LYS A 195 -11.97 10.21 -6.35
N GLY A 196 -12.45 9.83 -7.52
CA GLY A 196 -11.66 9.11 -8.50
C GLY A 196 -12.05 9.46 -9.93
N GLN A 197 -11.25 8.99 -10.88
CA GLN A 197 -11.37 9.23 -12.30
C GLN A 197 -11.16 7.94 -13.11
N PRO A 198 -11.55 7.91 -14.40
CA PRO A 198 -11.13 6.86 -15.32
C PRO A 198 -9.59 6.66 -15.30
N PRO A 199 -9.07 5.43 -15.24
CA PRO A 199 -7.62 5.19 -15.25
C PRO A 199 -6.91 5.63 -16.53
N ALA A 200 -7.65 5.83 -17.63
CA ALA A 200 -7.10 6.33 -18.89
C ALA A 200 -6.60 7.78 -18.74
N ASP A 201 -7.26 8.60 -17.92
CA ASP A 201 -6.95 10.02 -17.79
C ASP A 201 -5.53 10.23 -17.25
N LEU A 202 -5.07 9.40 -16.32
CA LEU A 202 -3.69 9.46 -15.77
C LEU A 202 -2.59 9.14 -16.80
N LYS A 203 -2.91 8.48 -17.92
CA LYS A 203 -1.92 8.15 -18.95
C LYS A 203 -1.57 9.35 -19.81
N GLU A 204 -2.46 10.33 -19.89
CA GLU A 204 -2.25 11.57 -20.66
C GLU A 204 -1.57 12.66 -19.81
N GLU A 205 -1.51 12.46 -18.49
CA GLU A 205 -0.95 13.39 -17.53
C GLU A 205 0.56 13.23 -17.33
N ASN A 206 1.18 14.23 -16.69
CA ASN A 206 2.55 14.12 -16.21
C ASN A 206 2.71 12.90 -15.28
N VAL A 207 3.81 12.15 -15.42
CA VAL A 207 4.11 10.96 -14.59
C VAL A 207 4.16 11.24 -13.08
N ASP A 208 4.34 12.51 -12.69
CA ASP A 208 4.36 13.00 -11.32
C ASP A 208 3.09 13.76 -10.90
N ILE A 209 2.03 13.75 -11.71
CA ILE A 209 0.84 14.62 -11.54
C ILE A 209 0.25 14.62 -10.12
N LEU A 210 0.13 13.44 -9.47
CA LEU A 210 -0.42 13.36 -8.11
C LEU A 210 0.51 13.92 -7.04
N TYR A 211 1.82 13.93 -7.28
CA TYR A 211 2.76 14.60 -6.38
C TYR A 211 2.74 16.11 -6.60
N VAL A 212 2.69 16.56 -7.85
CA VAL A 212 2.56 17.99 -8.18
C VAL A 212 1.32 18.57 -7.52
N GLU A 213 0.15 17.92 -7.69
CA GLU A 213 -1.09 18.36 -7.04
C GLU A 213 -0.96 18.40 -5.51
N LEU A 214 -0.37 17.36 -4.90
CA LEU A 214 -0.22 17.30 -3.45
C LEU A 214 0.72 18.41 -2.93
N GLU A 215 1.82 18.68 -3.62
CA GLU A 215 2.78 19.72 -3.24
C GLU A 215 2.19 21.12 -3.38
N GLU A 216 1.44 21.38 -4.46
CA GLU A 216 0.70 22.63 -4.65
C GLU A 216 -0.36 22.86 -3.57
N ARG A 217 -1.06 21.79 -3.16
CA ARG A 217 -2.02 21.83 -2.06
C ARG A 217 -1.34 22.11 -0.72
N LEU A 218 -0.28 21.36 -0.40
CA LEU A 218 0.47 21.49 0.86
C LEU A 218 1.15 22.85 1.02
N ALA A 219 1.41 23.57 -0.08
CA ALA A 219 1.88 24.95 -0.02
C ALA A 219 0.83 25.93 0.53
N ARG A 220 -0.45 25.54 0.59
CA ARG A 220 -1.58 26.39 1.00
C ARG A 220 -2.20 25.91 2.31
N GLU A 221 -2.40 24.60 2.44
CA GLU A 221 -3.10 24.02 3.59
C GLU A 221 -2.64 22.57 3.88
N PRO A 222 -2.79 22.10 5.13
CA PRO A 222 -2.59 20.69 5.46
C PRO A 222 -3.59 19.78 4.73
N VAL A 223 -3.22 18.50 4.56
CA VAL A 223 -4.10 17.45 4.03
C VAL A 223 -4.47 16.48 5.16
N PRO A 224 -5.66 16.63 5.78
CA PRO A 224 -6.06 15.78 6.89
C PRO A 224 -6.71 14.47 6.44
N PHE A 225 -6.45 13.43 7.22
CA PHE A 225 -7.09 12.12 7.17
C PHE A 225 -7.57 11.75 8.57
N ASP A 226 -8.69 11.04 8.64
CA ASP A 226 -9.16 10.36 9.86
C ASP A 226 -8.74 8.89 9.87
#